data_AF-A0A6P0JWA9-F1
#
_entry.id   AF-A0A6P0JWA9-F1
#
_cell.length_a   1.000
_cell.length_b   1.000
_cell.length_c   1.000
_cell.angle_alpha   90.00
_cell.angle_beta   90.00
_cell.angle_gamma   90.00
#
_symmetry.space_group_name_H-M   'P 1'
#
loop_
_entity.id
_entity.type
_entity.pdbx_description
1 polymer ?
#
loop_
_entity_poly.entity_id
_entity_poly.type
_entity_poly.pdbx_seq_one_letter_code
_entity_poly.pdbx_strand_id
1 'polypeptide(L)'
;RRNVWPFEIDQEFGGVRPPIDYSADPEDWGAAKQNPQARENTTIACIATDVALTPGQAQRVAQMALSGFSRAIRPVFAPFDGDVVFVLSTAQQKLSGPEPLTLTRIGELAASTLARAIARGVHEAQ
;
A
#
# COMPACT_ATOMS: atom_id res chain seq x y z
N ARG A 1 3.15 -11.19 -7.31
CA ARG A 1 3.11 -9.99 -8.19
C ARG A 1 1.73 -9.74 -8.85
N ARG A 2 0.73 -10.63 -8.72
CA ARG A 2 -0.51 -10.58 -9.52
C ARG A 2 -1.75 -10.11 -8.74
N ASN A 3 -1.58 -9.37 -7.64
CA ASN A 3 -2.71 -9.08 -6.73
C ASN A 3 -3.14 -7.60 -6.77
N VAL A 4 -2.29 -6.72 -7.33
CA VAL A 4 -2.52 -5.27 -7.35
C VAL A 4 -3.28 -4.80 -8.60
N TRP A 5 -3.49 -5.67 -9.59
CA TRP A 5 -4.17 -5.34 -10.85
C TRP A 5 -5.51 -4.61 -10.74
N PRO A 6 -6.37 -4.79 -9.70
CA PRO A 6 -7.61 -4.02 -9.59
C PRO A 6 -7.38 -2.52 -9.36
N PHE A 7 -6.21 -2.15 -8.86
CA PHE A 7 -5.86 -0.78 -8.52
C PHE A 7 -5.00 -0.11 -9.60
N GLU A 8 -4.70 -0.80 -10.70
CA GLU A 8 -3.88 -0.23 -11.79
C GLU A 8 -4.57 0.95 -12.46
N ILE A 9 -3.80 2.01 -12.74
CA ILE A 9 -4.24 3.15 -13.53
C ILE A 9 -3.33 3.26 -14.75
N ASP A 10 -3.92 3.46 -15.93
CA ASP A 10 -3.22 3.74 -17.19
C ASP A 10 -2.07 2.78 -17.52
N GLN A 11 -2.21 1.49 -17.14
CA GLN A 11 -1.21 0.44 -17.37
C GLN A 11 0.17 0.73 -16.73
N GLU A 12 0.21 1.51 -15.65
CA GLU A 12 1.44 1.95 -15.00
C GLU A 12 2.35 0.82 -14.44
N PHE A 13 1.88 -0.42 -14.40
CA PHE A 13 2.71 -1.60 -14.09
C PHE A 13 2.45 -2.76 -15.07
N GLY A 14 2.17 -2.42 -16.33
CA GLY A 14 2.22 -3.33 -17.48
C GLY A 14 0.89 -3.96 -17.89
N GLY A 15 -0.25 -3.58 -17.31
CA GLY A 15 -1.57 -4.04 -17.75
C GLY A 15 -1.83 -5.54 -17.51
N VAL A 16 -0.95 -6.22 -16.76
CA VAL A 16 -1.02 -7.66 -16.58
C VAL A 16 -2.24 -8.03 -15.74
N ARG A 17 -3.04 -8.98 -16.23
CA ARG A 17 -4.19 -9.55 -15.51
C ARG A 17 -3.91 -11.01 -15.18
N PRO A 18 -4.42 -11.52 -14.05
CA PRO A 18 -4.38 -12.95 -13.81
C PRO A 18 -5.18 -13.69 -14.90
N PRO A 19 -4.83 -14.96 -15.19
CA PRO A 19 -5.63 -15.79 -16.10
C PRO A 19 -7.04 -16.01 -15.51
N ILE A 20 -7.99 -16.40 -16.37
CA ILE A 20 -9.41 -16.57 -16.00
C ILE A 20 -9.61 -17.61 -14.88
N ASP A 21 -8.73 -18.60 -14.80
CA ASP A 21 -8.74 -19.70 -13.84
C ASP A 21 -7.83 -19.44 -12.62
N TYR A 22 -7.40 -18.19 -12.42
CA TYR A 22 -6.57 -17.83 -11.27
C TYR A 22 -7.27 -18.11 -9.95
N SER A 23 -6.59 -18.87 -9.11
CA SER A 23 -6.93 -19.08 -7.71
C SER A 23 -5.79 -18.57 -6.83
N ALA A 24 -6.13 -17.78 -5.81
CA ALA A 24 -5.15 -17.31 -4.84
C ALA A 24 -4.92 -18.40 -3.78
N ASP A 25 -3.68 -18.86 -3.60
CA ASP A 25 -3.30 -19.80 -2.55
C ASP A 25 -2.82 -19.08 -1.28
N PRO A 26 -3.57 -19.14 -0.15
CA PRO A 26 -3.07 -19.39 1.19
C PRO A 26 -1.60 -19.07 1.49
N GLU A 27 -0.84 -20.06 1.07
CA GLU A 27 0.50 -20.41 1.48
C GLU A 27 1.53 -20.09 0.40
N ASP A 28 1.09 -19.56 -0.76
CA ASP A 28 2.01 -19.04 -1.77
C ASP A 28 2.55 -17.67 -1.32
N TRP A 29 3.60 -17.72 -0.51
CA TRP A 29 4.31 -16.56 0.03
C TRP A 29 5.42 -16.05 -0.91
N GLY A 30 5.67 -16.75 -2.01
CA GLY A 30 6.80 -16.52 -2.90
C GLY A 30 8.17 -16.84 -2.27
N ALA A 31 9.20 -16.91 -3.13
CA ALA A 31 10.54 -17.33 -2.74
C ALA A 31 11.19 -16.45 -1.66
N ALA A 32 10.87 -15.14 -1.62
CA ALA A 32 11.44 -14.17 -0.67
C ALA A 32 11.08 -14.43 0.80
N LYS A 33 10.07 -15.28 1.06
CA LYS A 33 9.54 -15.56 2.40
C LYS A 33 9.73 -17.04 2.82
N GLN A 34 10.36 -17.87 1.99
CA GLN A 34 10.55 -19.31 2.26
C GLN A 34 11.76 -19.62 3.17
N ASN A 35 12.74 -18.73 3.29
CA ASN A 35 13.88 -18.89 4.19
C ASN A 35 14.25 -17.57 4.88
N PRO A 36 13.41 -17.07 5.80
CA PRO A 36 13.58 -15.74 6.37
C PRO A 36 14.74 -15.70 7.37
N GLN A 37 15.77 -14.88 7.13
CA GLN A 37 16.61 -14.41 8.23
C GLN A 37 15.99 -13.17 8.87
N ALA A 38 16.24 -12.97 10.16
CA ALA A 38 15.71 -11.81 10.88
C ALA A 38 16.22 -10.49 10.24
N ARG A 39 15.28 -9.56 9.95
CA ARG A 39 15.52 -8.22 9.37
C ARG A 39 15.88 -8.15 7.88
N GLU A 40 15.70 -9.21 7.10
CA GLU A 40 16.00 -9.16 5.66
C GLU A 40 14.90 -8.51 4.81
N ASN A 41 13.66 -8.44 5.31
CA ASN A 41 12.53 -7.85 4.60
C ASN A 41 12.06 -6.60 5.32
N THR A 42 12.13 -5.43 4.68
CA THR A 42 11.71 -4.14 5.27
C THR A 42 11.09 -3.28 4.19
N THR A 43 9.82 -2.90 4.35
CA THR A 43 9.17 -1.94 3.46
C THR A 43 8.92 -0.63 4.18
N ILE A 44 9.60 0.42 3.75
CA ILE A 44 9.41 1.79 4.27
C ILE A 44 8.62 2.57 3.24
N ALA A 45 7.48 3.13 3.63
CA ALA A 45 6.63 3.90 2.74
C ALA A 45 6.36 5.31 3.30
N CYS A 46 6.16 6.24 2.37
CA CYS A 46 5.71 7.59 2.67
C CYS A 46 4.49 7.93 1.80
N ILE A 47 3.44 8.43 2.44
CA ILE A 47 2.25 9.00 1.79
C ILE A 47 2.28 10.49 2.03
N ALA A 48 2.15 11.27 0.96
CA ALA A 48 2.02 12.72 1.03
C ALA A 48 0.64 13.15 0.55
N THR A 49 0.04 14.12 1.24
CA THR A 49 -1.19 14.78 0.81
C THR A 49 -1.06 16.29 1.02
N ASP A 50 -1.77 17.06 0.21
CA ASP A 50 -1.89 18.49 0.36
C ASP A 50 -3.07 18.91 1.25
N VAL A 51 -3.94 17.96 1.62
CA VAL A 51 -5.03 18.19 2.56
C VAL A 51 -4.48 18.37 3.97
N ALA A 52 -4.91 19.42 4.66
CA ALA A 52 -4.53 19.71 6.04
C ALA A 52 -5.09 18.65 6.98
N LEU A 53 -4.18 17.95 7.67
CA LEU A 53 -4.52 16.91 8.65
C LEU A 53 -3.93 17.28 10.00
N THR A 54 -4.69 17.07 11.06
CA THR A 54 -4.12 17.04 12.42
C THR A 54 -3.24 15.80 12.59
N PRO A 55 -2.32 15.76 13.59
CA PRO A 55 -1.50 14.57 13.84
C PRO A 55 -2.33 13.28 14.03
N GLY A 56 -3.47 13.36 14.74
CA GLY A 56 -4.37 12.22 14.92
C GLY A 56 -5.02 11.76 13.62
N GLN A 57 -5.40 12.69 12.76
CA GLN A 57 -5.95 12.38 11.43
C GLN A 57 -4.89 11.77 10.51
N ALA A 58 -3.67 12.30 10.51
CA ALA A 58 -2.55 11.74 9.75
C ALA A 58 -2.20 10.32 10.22
N GLN A 59 -2.19 10.07 11.53
CA GLN A 59 -2.02 8.74 12.11
C GLN A 59 -3.15 7.78 11.68
N ARG A 60 -4.39 8.26 11.65
CA ARG A 60 -5.54 7.47 11.17
C ARG A 60 -5.39 7.10 9.69
N VAL A 61 -4.97 8.04 8.85
CA VAL A 61 -4.67 7.79 7.43
C VAL A 61 -3.52 6.78 7.30
N ALA A 62 -2.48 6.88 8.12
CA ALA A 62 -1.35 5.94 8.11
C ALA A 62 -1.82 4.51 8.42
N GLN A 63 -2.68 4.34 9.44
CA GLN A 63 -3.27 3.05 9.77
C GLN A 63 -4.10 2.47 8.61
N MET A 64 -4.89 3.30 7.93
CA MET A 64 -5.68 2.87 6.77
C MET A 64 -4.78 2.48 5.59
N ALA A 65 -3.70 3.24 5.36
CA ALA A 65 -2.74 3.01 4.30
C ALA A 65 -2.04 1.65 4.42
N LEU A 66 -1.89 1.09 5.63
CA LEU A 66 -1.35 -0.27 5.84
C LEU A 66 -2.10 -1.34 5.04
N SER A 67 -3.39 -1.15 4.73
CA SER A 67 -4.11 -2.07 3.85
C SER A 67 -3.52 -2.14 2.43
N GLY A 68 -2.83 -1.09 1.99
CA GLY A 68 -2.05 -1.06 0.75
C GLY A 68 -0.90 -2.06 0.73
N PHE A 69 -0.21 -2.25 1.87
CA PHE A 69 0.77 -3.31 2.01
C PHE A 69 0.13 -4.68 1.83
N SER A 70 -0.98 -4.97 2.51
CA SER A 70 -1.67 -6.25 2.40
C SER A 70 -2.23 -6.53 0.99
N ARG A 71 -2.55 -5.50 0.21
CA ARG A 71 -2.98 -5.64 -1.20
C ARG A 71 -1.82 -6.03 -2.13
N ALA A 72 -0.58 -5.68 -1.77
CA ALA A 72 0.59 -5.83 -2.65
C ALA A 72 1.60 -6.89 -2.19
N ILE A 73 1.67 -7.18 -0.89
CA ILE A 73 2.69 -8.02 -0.26
C ILE A 73 2.00 -9.15 0.49
N ARG A 74 2.56 -10.37 0.37
CA ARG A 74 2.05 -11.56 1.04
C ARG A 74 3.18 -12.50 1.47
N PRO A 75 3.22 -12.95 2.73
CA PRO A 75 2.60 -12.30 3.90
C PRO A 75 3.29 -10.97 4.19
N VAL A 76 2.60 -10.08 4.90
CA VAL A 76 3.11 -8.78 5.34
C VAL A 76 2.92 -8.62 6.85
N PHE A 77 3.69 -7.75 7.49
CA PHE A 77 3.73 -7.62 8.95
C PHE A 77 4.15 -8.90 9.68
N ALA A 78 4.94 -9.76 9.03
CA ALA A 78 5.52 -10.90 9.71
C ALA A 78 6.48 -10.42 10.81
N PRO A 79 6.76 -11.21 11.87
CA PRO A 79 7.65 -10.79 12.95
C PRO A 79 9.07 -10.40 12.52
N PHE A 80 9.48 -10.79 11.32
CA PHE A 80 10.76 -10.47 10.70
C PHE A 80 10.69 -9.33 9.68
N ASP A 81 9.54 -8.66 9.56
CA ASP A 81 9.34 -7.49 8.68
C ASP A 81 9.51 -6.17 9.44
N GLY A 82 10.22 -5.22 8.83
CA GLY A 82 10.39 -3.85 9.32
C GLY A 82 9.38 -2.84 8.74
N ASP A 83 8.15 -3.26 8.46
CA ASP A 83 7.20 -2.44 7.69
C ASP A 83 6.74 -1.18 8.44
N VAL A 84 6.83 -0.02 7.77
CA VAL A 84 6.42 1.26 8.34
C VAL A 84 5.86 2.20 7.27
N VAL A 85 4.83 2.97 7.64
CA VAL A 85 4.23 4.01 6.80
C VAL A 85 4.29 5.36 7.52
N PHE A 86 4.85 6.36 6.87
CA PHE A 86 4.80 7.76 7.30
C PHE A 86 3.77 8.52 6.47
N VAL A 87 2.96 9.38 7.10
CA VAL A 87 2.03 10.29 6.40
C VAL A 87 2.48 11.72 6.62
N LEU A 88 2.61 12.46 5.52
CA LEU A 88 2.97 13.87 5.48
C LEU A 88 1.79 14.67 4.92
N SER A 89 1.51 15.82 5.52
CA SER A 89 0.55 16.80 5.03
C SER A 89 1.24 18.13 4.77
N THR A 90 1.10 18.68 3.58
CA THR A 90 1.58 20.05 3.28
C THR A 90 0.56 21.14 3.62
N ALA A 91 -0.65 20.75 4.06
CA ALA A 91 -1.73 21.66 4.49
C ALA A 91 -2.09 22.81 3.51
N GLN A 92 -1.98 22.57 2.20
CA GLN A 92 -2.34 23.57 1.17
C GLN A 92 -3.86 23.64 0.94
N GLN A 93 -4.57 22.53 1.19
CA GLN A 93 -6.02 22.44 1.06
C GLN A 93 -6.66 22.19 2.43
N LYS A 94 -7.76 22.88 2.74
CA LYS A 94 -8.52 22.58 3.97
C LYS A 94 -9.24 21.24 3.82
N LEU A 95 -9.33 20.48 4.91
CA LEU A 95 -10.22 19.34 4.97
C LEU A 95 -11.68 19.84 4.78
N SER A 96 -12.30 19.45 3.67
CA SER A 96 -13.66 19.88 3.31
C SER A 96 -14.67 18.75 3.44
N GLY A 97 -15.89 19.09 3.84
CA GLY A 97 -17.00 18.13 3.99
C GLY A 97 -17.02 17.43 5.36
N PRO A 98 -17.91 16.44 5.55
CA PRO A 98 -18.00 15.69 6.79
C PRO A 98 -16.71 14.93 7.06
N GLU A 99 -16.05 15.26 8.17
CA GLU A 99 -14.71 14.75 8.51
C GLU A 99 -14.58 13.22 8.40
N PRO A 100 -15.49 12.39 8.96
CA PRO A 100 -15.35 10.93 8.87
C PRO A 100 -15.30 10.44 7.42
N LEU A 101 -16.19 10.96 6.56
CA LEU A 101 -16.25 10.56 5.15
C LEU A 101 -15.00 11.00 4.39
N THR A 102 -14.55 12.23 4.62
CA THR A 102 -13.36 12.77 3.95
C THR A 102 -12.10 12.04 4.37
N LEU A 103 -11.92 11.72 5.66
CA LEU A 103 -10.78 10.92 6.13
C LEU A 103 -10.82 9.50 5.59
N THR A 104 -12.00 8.87 5.54
CA THR A 104 -12.14 7.54 4.92
C THR A 104 -11.72 7.57 3.46
N ARG A 105 -12.12 8.61 2.71
CA ARG A 105 -11.72 8.78 1.31
C ARG A 105 -10.20 8.94 1.18
N ILE A 106 -9.58 9.79 1.99
CA ILE A 106 -8.13 10.00 1.97
C ILE A 106 -7.38 8.70 2.32
N GLY A 107 -7.82 7.98 3.34
CA GLY A 107 -7.19 6.72 3.74
C GLY A 107 -7.31 5.61 2.69
N GLU A 108 -8.45 5.50 2.01
CA GLU A 108 -8.61 4.54 0.91
C GLU A 108 -7.73 4.90 -0.30
N LEU A 109 -7.66 6.19 -0.64
CA LEU A 109 -6.75 6.67 -1.67
C LEU A 109 -5.29 6.41 -1.30
N ALA A 110 -4.92 6.61 -0.03
CA ALA A 110 -3.58 6.32 0.47
C ALA A 110 -3.24 4.82 0.36
N ALA A 111 -4.16 3.94 0.75
CA ALA A 111 -3.99 2.50 0.62
C ALA A 111 -3.82 2.04 -0.84
N SER A 112 -4.69 2.54 -1.72
CA SER A 112 -4.60 2.26 -3.16
C SER A 112 -3.31 2.80 -3.76
N THR A 113 -2.89 4.02 -3.39
CA THR A 113 -1.64 4.63 -3.82
C THR A 113 -0.43 3.81 -3.37
N LEU A 114 -0.41 3.35 -2.12
CA LEU A 114 0.67 2.51 -1.60
C LEU A 114 0.77 1.19 -2.35
N ALA A 115 -0.36 0.50 -2.56
CA ALA A 115 -0.38 -0.77 -3.29
C ALA A 115 0.21 -0.60 -4.71
N ARG A 116 -0.23 0.45 -5.42
CA ARG A 116 0.26 0.81 -6.75
C ARG A 116 1.75 1.15 -6.74
N ALA A 117 2.21 1.95 -5.77
CA ALA A 117 3.63 2.32 -5.65
C ALA A 117 4.54 1.09 -5.50
N ILE A 118 4.12 0.10 -4.70
CA ILE A 118 4.85 -1.17 -4.53
C ILE A 118 4.87 -1.96 -5.84
N ALA A 119 3.72 -2.09 -6.52
CA ALA A 119 3.64 -2.81 -7.80
C ALA A 119 4.53 -2.16 -8.87
N ARG A 120 4.51 -0.83 -8.97
CA ARG A 120 5.40 -0.07 -9.86
C ARG A 120 6.86 -0.28 -9.52
N GLY A 121 7.24 -0.18 -8.24
CA GLY A 121 8.63 -0.42 -7.82
C GLY A 121 9.16 -1.81 -8.22
N VAL A 122 8.30 -2.83 -8.18
CA VAL A 122 8.65 -4.17 -8.65
C VAL A 122 8.74 -4.27 -10.18
N HIS A 123 7.87 -3.55 -10.90
CA HIS A 123 7.87 -3.52 -12.37
C HIS A 123 9.13 -2.83 -12.92
N GLU A 124 9.50 -1.69 -12.36
CA GLU A 124 10.66 -0.87 -12.78
C GLU A 124 12.01 -1.47 -12.36
N ALA A 125 12.02 -2.49 -11.50
CA ALA A 125 13.24 -3.18 -11.08
C ALA A 125 13.68 -4.28 -12.06
N GLN A 126 12.97 -4.47 -13.17
CA GLN A 126 13.25 -5.43 -14.22
C GLN A 126 14.00 -4.78 -15.38
#